data_AF-A0A848LJR4-F1
#
_entry.id   AF-A0A848LJR4-F1
#
_cell.length_a   1.000
_cell.length_b   1.000
_cell.length_c   1.000
_cell.angle_alpha   90.00
_cell.angle_beta   90.00
_cell.angle_gamma   90.00
#
_symmetry.space_group_name_H-M   'P 1'
#
loop_
_entity.id
_entity.type
_entity.pdbx_description
1 polymer ?
#
loop_
_entity_poly.entity_id
_entity_poly.type
_entity_poly.pdbx_seq_one_letter_code
_entity_poly.pdbx_strand_id
1 'polypeptide(L)' 'PLELVPAPVGGEDLPRDFLRQLQALCIHTPLYGTRSSAIVALKPGGVGHYLASDVAPCQGAWNDVTGLLAPTTTAVGG' A
#
# COMPACT_ATOMS: atom_id res chain seq x y z
N PRO A 1 -19.94 -3.71 3.22
CA PRO A 1 -21.11 -2.90 2.79
C PRO A 1 -20.78 -1.40 2.90
N LEU A 2 -21.22 -0.56 1.97
CA LEU A 2 -20.87 0.87 1.90
C LEU A 2 -21.45 1.69 3.08
N GLU A 3 -22.33 1.09 3.87
CA GLU A 3 -22.96 1.70 5.05
C GLU A 3 -22.02 1.83 6.26
N LEU A 4 -20.84 1.18 6.24
CA LEU A 4 -19.90 1.18 7.37
C LEU A 4 -18.81 2.26 7.29
N VAL A 5 -18.78 3.05 6.21
CA VAL A 5 -17.79 4.12 6.04
C VAL A 5 -18.36 5.41 6.65
N PRO A 6 -17.78 5.94 7.75
CA PRO A 6 -18.26 7.20 8.34
C PRO A 6 -18.15 8.34 7.32
N ALA A 7 -19.15 9.23 7.31
CA ALA A 7 -19.15 10.40 6.45
C ALA A 7 -17.93 11.29 6.79
N PRO A 8 -17.16 11.75 5.80
CA PRO A 8 -16.02 12.61 6.06
C PRO A 8 -16.49 13.90 6.76
N VAL A 9 -15.92 14.17 7.94
CA VAL A 9 -16.20 15.37 8.71
C VAL A 9 -15.31 16.51 8.21
N GLY A 10 -15.85 17.34 7.31
CA GLY A 10 -15.22 18.59 6.87
C GLY A 10 -14.19 18.41 5.76
N GLY A 11 -14.63 18.60 4.52
CA GLY A 11 -13.84 18.50 3.29
C GLY A 11 -14.78 18.15 2.16
N GLU A 12 -14.57 18.71 0.97
CA GLU A 12 -15.44 18.62 -0.21
C GLU A 12 -16.16 17.26 -0.33
N ASP A 13 -17.48 17.29 -0.55
CA ASP A 13 -18.33 16.10 -0.76
C ASP A 13 -17.89 15.36 -2.03
N LEU A 14 -16.81 14.57 -1.91
CA LEU A 14 -16.30 13.75 -2.98
C LEU A 14 -17.37 12.67 -3.31
N PRO A 15 -17.84 12.59 -4.57
CA PRO A 15 -18.86 11.62 -4.95
C PRO A 15 -18.46 10.20 -4.56
N ARG A 16 -19.42 9.38 -4.12
CA ARG A 16 -19.14 7.99 -3.67
C ARG A 16 -18.44 7.15 -4.73
N ASP A 17 -18.79 7.34 -6.01
CA ASP A 17 -18.12 6.66 -7.13
C ASP A 17 -16.65 7.07 -7.25
N PHE A 18 -16.32 8.32 -6.95
CA PHE A 18 -14.95 8.81 -6.88
C PHE A 18 -14.21 8.20 -5.69
N LEU A 19 -14.82 8.18 -4.50
CA LEU A 19 -14.24 7.50 -3.32
C LEU A 19 -13.93 6.02 -3.56
N ARG A 20 -14.80 5.31 -4.30
CA ARG A 20 -14.55 3.91 -4.71
C ARG A 20 -13.35 3.80 -5.64
N GLN A 21 -13.18 4.74 -6.58
CA GLN A 21 -12.00 4.76 -7.45
C GLN A 21 -10.71 5.00 -6.64
N LEU A 22 -10.77 5.77 -5.56
CA LEU A 22 -9.64 5.98 -4.65
C LEU A 22 -9.27 4.76 -3.80
N GLN A 23 -10.09 3.70 -3.80
CA GLN A 23 -9.74 2.42 -3.18
C GLN A 23 -9.00 1.48 -4.14
N ALA A 24 -8.85 1.87 -5.41
CA ALA A 24 -8.08 1.09 -6.38
C ALA A 24 -6.59 1.09 -6.04
N LEU A 25 -5.89 0.01 -6.36
CA LEU A 25 -4.43 -0.05 -6.21
C LEU A 25 -3.72 0.91 -7.19
N CYS A 26 -4.33 1.17 -8.35
CA CYS A 26 -3.80 2.04 -9.40
C CYS A 26 -4.71 3.26 -9.56
N ILE A 27 -4.37 4.37 -8.91
CA ILE A 27 -5.10 5.64 -9.00
C ILE A 27 -4.27 6.61 -9.84
N HIS A 28 -4.89 7.19 -10.88
CA HIS A 28 -4.24 8.10 -11.83
C HIS A 28 -5.12 9.31 -12.11
N THR A 29 -5.24 10.21 -11.14
CA THR A 29 -5.88 11.52 -11.38
C THR A 29 -4.80 12.60 -11.57
N PRO A 30 -5.11 13.74 -12.23
CA PRO A 30 -4.11 14.78 -12.50
C PRO A 30 -3.40 15.34 -11.25
N LEU A 31 -4.08 15.37 -10.10
CA LEU A 31 -3.57 15.96 -8.86
C LEU A 31 -3.33 14.94 -7.74
N TYR A 32 -3.88 13.73 -7.86
CA TYR A 32 -3.80 12.69 -6.83
C TYR A 32 -3.69 11.29 -7.45
N GLY A 33 -2.82 10.44 -6.91
CA GLY A 33 -2.66 9.09 -7.42
C GLY A 33 -1.67 8.25 -6.65
N THR A 34 -1.54 6.99 -7.07
CA THR A 34 -0.61 6.04 -6.47
C THR A 34 0.82 6.42 -6.84
N ARG A 35 1.56 6.99 -5.88
CA ARG A 35 2.95 7.40 -6.08
C ARG A 35 3.94 6.24 -5.95
N SER A 36 3.64 5.23 -5.16
CA SER A 36 4.52 4.08 -4.93
C SER A 36 3.70 2.84 -4.66
N SER A 37 4.30 1.67 -4.83
CA SER A 37 3.64 0.40 -4.58
C SER A 37 4.61 -0.67 -4.08
N ALA A 38 4.06 -1.68 -3.40
CA ALA A 38 4.82 -2.77 -2.82
C ALA A 38 4.06 -4.09 -2.90
N ILE A 39 4.78 -5.19 -3.09
CA ILE A 39 4.29 -6.56 -2.94
C ILE A 39 5.11 -7.22 -1.82
N VAL A 40 4.42 -7.72 -0.80
CA VAL A 40 5.06 -8.36 0.36
C VAL A 40 4.52 -9.77 0.51
N ALA A 41 5.42 -10.76 0.46
CA ALA A 41 5.10 -12.14 0.80
C ALA A 41 5.47 -12.40 2.27
N LEU A 42 4.51 -12.86 3.06
CA LEU A 42 4.71 -13.16 4.48
C LEU A 42 5.09 -14.62 4.68
N LYS A 43 5.92 -14.89 5.68
CA LYS A 43 6.27 -16.23 6.18
C LYS A 43 6.17 -16.24 7.71
N PRO A 44 6.16 -17.42 8.36
CA PRO A 44 6.24 -17.48 9.82
C PRO A 44 7.43 -16.65 10.34
N GLY A 45 7.14 -15.75 11.27
CA GLY A 45 8.15 -14.88 11.90
C GLY A 45 8.63 -13.69 11.06
N GLY A 46 8.04 -13.39 9.90
CA GLY A 46 8.36 -12.13 9.19
C GLY A 46 8.05 -12.10 7.70
N VAL A 47 8.79 -11.27 6.97
CA VAL A 47 8.68 -11.13 5.52
C VAL A 47 9.59 -12.14 4.84
N GLY A 48 9.04 -12.87 3.86
CA GLY A 48 9.79 -13.77 2.99
C GLY A 48 10.32 -13.08 1.75
N HIS A 49 9.52 -12.20 1.13
CA HIS A 49 9.91 -11.39 -0.03
C HIS A 49 9.29 -10.00 0.04
N TYR A 50 10.02 -9.01 -0.44
CA TYR A 50 9.57 -7.62 -0.54
C TYR A 50 10.03 -7.03 -1.87
N LEU A 51 9.04 -6.78 -2.73
CA LEU A 51 9.21 -6.05 -3.98
C LEU A 51 8.65 -4.63 -3.83
N ALA A 52 9.38 -3.63 -4.29
CA ALA A 52 8.98 -2.22 -4.23
C ALA A 52 9.09 -1.54 -5.60
N SER A 53 8.25 -0.52 -5.81
CA SER A 53 8.26 0.34 -6.99
C SER A 53 7.93 1.78 -6.59
N ASP A 54 8.67 2.74 -7.14
CA ASP A 54 8.46 4.19 -6.91
C ASP A 54 7.36 4.78 -7.82
N VAL A 55 6.51 3.91 -8.37
CA VAL A 55 5.34 4.27 -9.17
C VAL A 55 4.17 3.33 -8.87
N ALA A 56 3.02 3.60 -9.49
CA ALA A 56 1.86 2.72 -9.43
C ALA A 56 2.17 1.30 -9.95
N PRO A 57 1.45 0.27 -9.47
CA PRO A 57 1.71 -1.13 -9.83
C PRO A 57 1.68 -1.43 -11.34
N CYS A 58 0.96 -0.62 -12.12
CA CYS A 58 0.81 -0.78 -13.57
C CYS A 58 1.88 -0.04 -14.40
N GLN A 59 2.79 0.73 -13.78
CA GLN A 59 3.67 1.65 -14.49
C GLN A 59 5.17 1.35 -14.36
N GLY A 60 5.59 0.56 -13.38
CA GLY A 60 7.00 0.38 -13.05
C GLY A 60 7.44 -1.07 -12.96
N ALA A 61 8.74 -1.27 -13.13
CA ALA A 61 9.37 -2.53 -12.76
C ALA A 61 9.41 -2.68 -11.23
N TRP A 62 9.54 -3.93 -10.78
CA TRP A 62 9.67 -4.27 -9.38
C TRP A 62 11.14 -4.39 -8.99
N ASN A 63 11.53 -3.68 -7.94
CA ASN A 63 12.85 -3.82 -7.31
C ASN A 63 12.73 -4.80 -6.14
N ASP A 64 13.55 -5.87 -6.14
CA ASP A 64 13.66 -6.74 -4.98
C ASP A 64 14.49 -6.03 -3.89
N VAL A 65 13.81 -5.65 -2.81
CA VAL A 65 14.37 -4.98 -1.65
C VAL A 65 14.35 -5.87 -0.42
N THR A 66 14.12 -7.18 -0.59
CA THR A 66 14.07 -8.16 0.50
C THR A 66 15.34 -8.11 1.35
N GLY A 67 16.50 -7.88 0.73
CA GLY A 67 17.79 -7.77 1.42
C GLY A 67 17.94 -6.58 2.37
N LEU A 68 17.04 -5.59 2.32
CA LEU A 68 17.03 -4.47 3.28
C LEU A 68 16.39 -4.84 4.62
N LEU A 69 15.67 -5.96 4.68
CA LEU A 69 15.02 -6.42 5.90
C LEU A 69 16.06 -7.12 6.77
N ALA A 70 16.72 -6.36 7.62
CA ALA A 70 17.58 -6.93 8.66
C ALA A 70 16.75 -7.85 9.57
N PRO A 71 17.31 -8.97 10.05
CA PRO A 71 16.66 -9.70 11.14
C PRO A 71 16.57 -8.76 12.34
N THR A 72 15.35 -8.46 12.77
CA THR A 72 15.13 -7.92 14.10
C THR A 72 15.56 -9.02 15.05
N THR A 73 16.80 -8.98 15.52
CA THR A 73 17.26 -9.84 16.62
C THR A 73 16.48 -9.44 17.85
N THR A 74 15.29 -10.02 18.02
CA THR A 74 14.63 -10.05 19.31
C THR A 74 15.44 -11.04 20.13
N ALA A 75 16.39 -10.52 20.91
CA ALA A 75 17.04 -11.28 21.96
C ALA A 75 15.96 -11.71 22.96
N VAL A 76 15.39 -12.90 22.78
CA VAL A 76 14.70 -13.59 23.86
C VAL A 76 15.80 -14.26 24.67
N GLY A 77 16.08 -13.65 25.84
CA GLY A 77 17.00 -14.16 26.84
C GLY A 77 16.66 -15.58 27.27
N GLY A 78 17.70 -16.29 27.74
CA GLY A 78 17.67 -17.70 28.13
C GLY A 78 17.03 -17.99 29.47
#